data_AF-A0A553PWE0-F1
#
_entry.id   AF-A0A553PWE0-F1
#
_cell.length_a   1.000
_cell.length_b   1.000
_cell.length_c   1.000
_cell.angle_alpha   90.00
_cell.angle_beta   90.00
_cell.angle_gamma   90.00
#
_symmetry.space_group_name_H-M   'P 1'
#
loop_
_entity.id
_entity.type
_entity.pdbx_description
1 polymer ?
#
loop_
_entity_poly.entity_id
_entity_poly.type
_entity_poly.pdbx_seq_one_letter_code
_entity_poly.pdbx_strand_id
1 'polypeptide(L)'
;MNGLKFLPKKWNLLGIFAMGNSSGHNTAMTIPPGKGPYKVGCTDLMVGHTIQGTFMRIYYPCQEHENPHRPDWVPCREYFNGLADFMKINRGLSERIFNYLFGSCKIPAAWNASFKPDGKYPVIIFSHGLGAFRTLYSAICVELASQGFIVAAVEHRDESSSATFYFRENPEPGKKHHSSYDKAKPVSENLEEVWMYYRPLKTGENEFPLRNKQV
;
A
#
# COMPACT_ATOMS: atom_id res chain seq x y z
N MET A 1 -17.54 25.75 -59.53
CA MET A 1 -18.33 24.74 -58.80
C MET A 1 -17.37 23.96 -57.92
N ASN A 2 -17.53 24.10 -56.60
CA ASN A 2 -16.70 23.52 -55.56
C ASN A 2 -17.09 22.06 -55.31
N GLY A 3 -16.12 21.19 -55.08
CA GLY A 3 -16.31 19.81 -54.60
C GLY A 3 -15.22 19.44 -53.61
N LEU A 4 -15.64 18.99 -52.43
CA LEU A 4 -14.95 18.98 -51.14
C LEU A 4 -13.56 18.33 -51.07
N LYS A 5 -12.70 18.96 -50.25
CA LYS A 5 -11.46 18.41 -49.66
C LYS A 5 -11.79 17.51 -48.47
N PHE A 6 -11.14 16.36 -48.35
CA PHE A 6 -10.96 15.63 -47.09
C PHE A 6 -9.48 15.70 -46.68
N LEU A 7 -9.20 16.38 -45.57
CA LEU A 7 -7.90 16.42 -44.91
C LEU A 7 -7.90 15.44 -43.73
N PRO A 8 -6.80 14.69 -43.48
CA PRO A 8 -6.70 13.81 -42.33
C PRO A 8 -6.48 14.62 -41.03
N LYS A 9 -7.25 14.27 -39.99
CA LYS A 9 -7.14 14.83 -38.64
C LYS A 9 -5.76 14.49 -38.04
N LYS A 10 -4.97 15.54 -37.76
CA LYS A 10 -3.80 15.46 -36.88
C LYS A 10 -4.28 15.29 -35.44
N TRP A 11 -3.72 14.32 -34.73
CA TRP A 11 -3.89 14.17 -33.29
C TRP A 11 -3.04 15.23 -32.60
N ASN A 12 -3.68 16.21 -31.95
CA ASN A 12 -2.98 17.16 -31.10
C ASN A 12 -2.60 16.46 -29.80
N LEU A 13 -1.29 16.37 -29.56
CA LEU A 13 -0.69 16.08 -28.27
C LEU A 13 -1.11 17.23 -27.32
N LEU A 14 -1.97 16.96 -26.34
CA LEU A 14 -2.26 17.94 -25.29
C LEU A 14 -0.99 18.13 -24.44
N GLY A 15 -0.34 19.27 -24.61
CA GLY A 15 0.72 19.73 -23.73
C GLY A 15 0.18 19.95 -22.32
N ILE A 16 0.84 19.36 -21.34
CA ILE A 16 0.65 19.70 -19.93
C ILE A 16 1.29 21.07 -19.73
N PHE A 17 0.48 22.12 -19.74
CA PHE A 17 0.90 23.43 -19.24
C PHE A 17 1.00 23.35 -17.73
N ALA A 18 2.23 23.21 -17.21
CA ALA A 18 2.54 23.55 -15.84
C ALA A 18 2.64 25.08 -15.76
N MET A 19 1.56 25.74 -15.32
CA MET A 19 1.60 27.12 -14.85
C MET A 19 1.09 27.17 -13.41
N GLY A 20 2.00 27.53 -12.51
CA GLY A 20 1.75 27.67 -11.09
C GLY A 20 3.05 27.96 -10.36
N ASN A 21 3.57 29.19 -10.53
CA ASN A 21 4.67 29.70 -9.72
C ASN A 21 4.07 30.37 -8.48
N SER A 22 4.29 29.80 -7.29
CA SER A 22 4.06 30.45 -6.00
C SER A 22 4.83 29.72 -4.90
N SER A 23 5.88 30.38 -4.44
CA SER A 23 6.37 30.43 -3.04
C SER A 23 6.69 29.11 -2.32
N GLY A 24 7.97 28.94 -1.98
CA GLY A 24 8.59 27.80 -1.32
C GLY A 24 7.74 27.03 -0.30
N HIS A 25 7.26 25.86 -0.71
CA HIS A 25 6.74 24.82 0.17
C HIS A 25 7.30 23.47 -0.29
N ASN A 26 7.75 22.66 0.67
CA ASN A 26 8.20 21.29 0.46
C ASN A 26 7.18 20.54 -0.41
N THR A 27 7.58 20.11 -1.61
CA THR A 27 6.74 19.40 -2.58
C THR A 27 6.37 17.98 -2.16
N ALA A 28 6.72 17.56 -0.95
CA ALA A 28 6.38 16.24 -0.43
C ALA A 28 4.91 16.21 -0.01
N MET A 29 4.09 15.43 -0.72
CA MET A 29 2.77 15.08 -0.22
C MET A 29 2.92 14.37 1.13
N THR A 30 2.25 14.88 2.15
CA THR A 30 2.28 14.32 3.51
C THR A 30 0.90 13.84 3.90
N ILE A 31 0.86 12.71 4.59
CA ILE A 31 -0.36 12.22 5.23
C ILE A 31 -0.57 13.03 6.52
N PRO A 32 -1.79 13.54 6.79
CA PRO A 32 -2.05 14.30 8.00
C PRO A 32 -1.87 13.44 9.25
N PRO A 33 -1.27 13.97 10.33
CA PRO A 33 -1.22 13.27 11.61
C PRO A 33 -2.62 13.14 12.22
N GLY A 34 -2.79 12.14 13.09
CA GLY A 34 -4.02 11.99 13.87
C GLY A 34 -4.25 13.17 14.82
N LYS A 35 -5.51 13.54 15.01
CA LYS A 35 -5.92 14.71 15.82
C LYS A 35 -6.31 14.35 17.24
N GLY A 36 -6.41 13.07 17.56
CA GLY A 36 -6.76 12.60 18.89
C GLY A 36 -5.61 12.73 19.90
N PRO A 37 -5.90 12.45 21.19
CA PRO A 37 -4.94 12.64 22.28
C PRO A 37 -3.81 11.61 22.30
N TYR A 38 -3.96 10.47 21.61
CA TYR A 38 -2.98 9.39 21.63
C TYR A 38 -1.94 9.57 20.51
N LYS A 39 -0.66 9.38 20.86
CA LYS A 39 0.38 9.13 19.86
C LYS A 39 0.15 7.76 19.23
N VAL A 40 0.45 7.65 17.94
CA VAL A 40 0.13 6.45 17.15
C VAL A 40 1.41 5.72 16.79
N GLY A 41 1.46 4.44 17.16
CA GLY A 41 2.43 3.47 16.67
C GLY A 41 1.85 2.67 15.51
N CYS A 42 2.73 2.07 14.71
CA CYS A 42 2.31 1.07 13.73
C CYS A 42 3.35 -0.04 13.53
N THR A 43 2.86 -1.22 13.17
CA THR A 43 3.68 -2.39 12.83
C THR A 43 2.97 -3.26 11.80
N ASP A 44 3.72 -4.09 11.07
CA ASP A 44 3.14 -5.11 10.19
C ASP A 44 3.17 -6.46 10.91
N LEU A 45 2.07 -7.20 10.82
CA LEU A 45 1.95 -8.54 11.40
C LEU A 45 1.47 -9.52 10.33
N MET A 46 2.23 -10.60 10.14
CA MET A 46 1.84 -11.75 9.34
C MET A 46 1.72 -12.97 10.24
N VAL A 47 0.52 -13.54 10.33
CA VAL A 47 0.21 -14.74 11.13
C VAL A 47 -0.16 -15.87 10.19
N GLY A 48 0.63 -16.94 10.20
CA GLY A 48 0.62 -17.93 9.13
C GLY A 48 1.33 -17.36 7.90
N HIS A 49 2.46 -17.95 7.53
CA HIS A 49 3.28 -17.41 6.46
C HIS A 49 2.74 -17.76 5.07
N THR A 50 1.86 -18.77 4.96
CA THR A 50 1.26 -19.24 3.70
C THR A 50 0.20 -18.27 3.16
N ILE A 51 -0.31 -18.54 1.96
CA ILE A 51 -1.37 -17.73 1.33
C ILE A 51 -2.67 -17.65 2.15
N GLN A 52 -2.96 -18.68 2.96
CA GLN A 52 -4.13 -18.71 3.86
C GLN A 52 -3.92 -17.97 5.18
N GLY A 53 -2.69 -17.52 5.46
CA GLY A 53 -2.40 -16.74 6.64
C GLY A 53 -2.91 -15.31 6.53
N THR A 54 -3.02 -14.62 7.67
CA THR A 54 -3.46 -13.24 7.75
C THR A 54 -2.27 -12.30 7.68
N PHE A 55 -2.39 -11.26 6.85
CA PHE A 55 -1.40 -10.18 6.79
C PHE A 55 -2.08 -8.84 7.03
N MET A 56 -1.52 -8.01 7.92
CA MET A 56 -2.13 -6.74 8.28
C MET A 56 -1.11 -5.71 8.77
N ARG A 57 -1.46 -4.43 8.63
CA ARG A 57 -0.81 -3.33 9.34
C ARG A 57 -1.66 -2.95 10.55
N ILE A 58 -1.05 -2.98 11.72
CA ILE A 58 -1.71 -2.59 12.97
C ILE A 58 -1.31 -1.16 13.30
N TYR A 59 -2.30 -0.31 13.58
CA TYR A 59 -2.14 1.04 14.13
C TYR A 59 -2.71 1.04 15.54
N TYR A 60 -1.99 1.64 16.49
CA TYR A 60 -2.35 1.54 17.91
C TYR A 60 -1.84 2.74 18.72
N PRO A 61 -2.49 3.07 19.86
CA PRO A 61 -1.95 4.01 20.83
C PRO A 61 -0.58 3.55 21.34
N CYS A 62 0.44 4.40 21.21
CA CYS A 62 1.79 4.10 21.64
C CYS A 62 2.28 5.07 22.72
N GLN A 63 3.34 4.66 23.42
CA GLN A 63 4.09 5.55 24.29
C GLN A 63 4.76 6.67 23.47
N GLU A 64 5.05 7.81 24.09
CA GLU A 64 5.78 8.87 23.41
C GLU A 64 7.23 8.43 23.16
N HIS A 65 7.73 8.72 21.96
CA HIS A 65 9.10 8.42 21.55
C HIS A 65 9.72 9.71 21.00
N GLU A 66 10.95 9.99 21.40
CA GLU A 66 11.74 11.07 20.79
C GLU A 66 12.18 10.64 19.39
N ASN A 67 11.91 11.49 18.38
CA ASN A 67 12.28 11.27 16.98
C ASN A 67 11.91 9.86 16.43
N PRO A 68 10.62 9.49 16.43
CA PRO A 68 10.23 8.16 16.01
C PRO A 68 10.53 7.91 14.54
N HIS A 69 11.10 6.75 14.24
CA HIS A 69 11.21 6.28 12.85
C HIS A 69 9.82 6.11 12.25
N ARG A 70 9.58 6.71 11.08
CA ARG A 70 8.29 6.65 10.37
C ARG A 70 8.41 5.78 9.14
N PRO A 71 7.49 4.82 8.92
CA PRO A 71 7.56 3.97 7.75
C PRO A 71 7.11 4.73 6.50
N ASP A 72 7.59 4.29 5.35
CA ASP A 72 7.09 4.70 4.05
C ASP A 72 5.60 4.36 3.90
N TRP A 73 4.88 5.25 3.20
CA TRP A 73 3.48 5.03 2.88
C TRP A 73 3.29 3.86 1.93
N VAL A 74 4.11 3.81 0.87
CA VAL A 74 4.18 2.66 -0.03
C VAL A 74 5.45 1.87 0.32
N PRO A 75 5.35 0.62 0.80
CA PRO A 75 6.46 0.01 1.52
C PRO A 75 7.64 -0.48 0.66
N CYS A 76 7.39 -0.85 -0.60
CA CYS A 76 8.42 -1.30 -1.54
C CYS A 76 7.94 -1.15 -3.00
N ARG A 77 8.85 -1.43 -3.94
CA ARG A 77 8.64 -1.23 -5.38
C ARG A 77 7.51 -2.07 -5.95
N GLU A 78 7.28 -3.28 -5.44
CA GLU A 78 6.28 -4.20 -5.97
C GLU A 78 4.85 -3.67 -5.79
N TYR A 79 4.59 -2.90 -4.73
CA TYR A 79 3.31 -2.20 -4.58
C TYR A 79 3.10 -1.13 -5.64
N PHE A 80 4.15 -0.40 -6.04
CA PHE A 80 4.06 0.54 -7.16
C PHE A 80 3.83 -0.18 -8.49
N ASN A 81 4.48 -1.33 -8.71
CA ASN A 81 4.24 -2.16 -9.89
C ASN A 81 2.79 -2.66 -9.95
N GLY A 82 2.26 -3.16 -8.83
CA GLY A 82 0.87 -3.60 -8.74
C GLY A 82 -0.11 -2.47 -9.02
N LEU A 83 0.13 -1.27 -8.47
CA LEU A 83 -0.68 -0.08 -8.75
C LEU A 83 -0.66 0.26 -10.25
N ALA A 84 0.52 0.21 -10.88
CA ALA A 84 0.66 0.45 -12.30
C ALA A 84 -0.15 -0.53 -13.14
N ASP A 85 -0.08 -1.83 -12.81
CA ASP A 85 -0.83 -2.87 -13.50
C ASP A 85 -2.34 -2.67 -13.34
N PHE A 86 -2.79 -2.36 -12.12
CA PHE A 86 -4.20 -2.06 -11.83
C PHE A 86 -4.71 -0.87 -12.65
N MET A 87 -3.91 0.20 -12.76
CA MET A 87 -4.22 1.38 -13.57
C MET A 87 -3.97 1.21 -15.07
N LYS A 88 -3.45 0.07 -15.52
CA LYS A 88 -3.06 -0.21 -16.91
C LYS A 88 -2.03 0.78 -17.47
N ILE A 89 -1.10 1.21 -16.62
CA ILE A 89 0.02 2.09 -16.99
C ILE A 89 1.30 1.26 -17.10
N ASN A 90 2.21 1.65 -18.00
CA ASN A 90 3.51 0.99 -18.11
C ASN A 90 4.32 1.11 -16.80
N ARG A 91 4.74 -0.03 -16.25
CA ARG A 91 5.50 -0.12 -14.97
C ARG A 91 6.71 0.81 -14.89
N GLY A 92 7.49 0.94 -15.97
CA GLY A 92 8.71 1.76 -15.95
C GLY A 92 8.45 3.26 -15.88
N LEU A 93 7.42 3.75 -16.57
CA LEU A 93 7.01 5.15 -16.51
C LEU A 93 6.32 5.45 -15.17
N SER A 94 5.41 4.57 -14.74
CA SER A 94 4.65 4.73 -13.51
C SER A 94 5.54 4.69 -12.28
N GLU A 95 6.56 3.83 -12.25
CA GLU A 95 7.50 3.75 -11.14
C GLU A 95 8.21 5.09 -10.93
N ARG A 96 8.70 5.72 -12.01
CA ARG A 96 9.32 7.04 -11.93
C ARG A 96 8.36 8.09 -11.38
N ILE A 97 7.12 8.10 -11.86
CA ILE A 97 6.09 9.05 -11.42
C ILE A 97 5.72 8.80 -9.96
N PHE A 98 5.43 7.56 -9.56
CA PHE A 98 5.03 7.24 -8.21
C PHE A 98 6.16 7.40 -7.20
N ASN A 99 7.39 7.05 -7.55
CA ASN A 99 8.54 7.31 -6.69
C ASN A 99 8.77 8.82 -6.53
N TYR A 100 8.61 9.60 -7.59
CA TYR A 100 8.74 11.07 -7.51
C TYR A 100 7.66 11.70 -6.63
N LEU A 101 6.39 11.26 -6.77
CA LEU A 101 5.26 11.84 -6.04
C LEU A 101 5.14 11.33 -4.60
N PHE A 102 5.39 10.04 -4.38
CA PHE A 102 5.03 9.33 -3.15
C PHE A 102 6.19 8.58 -2.50
N GLY A 103 7.34 8.44 -3.17
CA GLY A 103 8.47 7.66 -2.65
C GLY A 103 9.09 8.21 -1.36
N SER A 104 8.89 9.50 -1.07
CA SER A 104 9.30 10.15 0.19
C SER A 104 8.15 10.32 1.18
N CYS A 105 6.92 9.91 0.82
CA CYS A 105 5.75 10.06 1.68
C CYS A 105 5.84 9.07 2.84
N LYS A 106 5.84 9.59 4.07
CA LYS A 106 5.88 8.80 5.30
C LYS A 106 4.52 8.79 5.99
N ILE A 107 4.22 7.69 6.66
CA ILE A 107 3.06 7.59 7.53
C ILE A 107 3.37 8.30 8.85
N PRO A 108 2.49 9.16 9.38
CA PRO A 108 2.69 9.87 10.64
C PRO A 108 2.39 8.97 11.85
N ALA A 109 3.04 7.80 11.90
CA ALA A 109 2.97 6.83 12.99
C ALA A 109 4.37 6.30 13.30
N ALA A 110 4.65 6.05 14.58
CA ALA A 110 5.93 5.55 15.03
C ALA A 110 6.07 4.06 14.74
N TRP A 111 7.06 3.67 13.93
CA TRP A 111 7.30 2.29 13.54
C TRP A 111 7.75 1.45 14.75
N ASN A 112 7.08 0.34 15.02
CA ASN A 112 7.38 -0.60 16.11
C ASN A 112 7.49 0.08 17.49
N ALA A 113 6.77 1.18 17.71
CA ALA A 113 6.77 1.85 19.01
C ALA A 113 6.10 0.99 20.08
N SER A 114 6.55 1.11 21.32
CA SER A 114 5.94 0.43 22.47
C SER A 114 4.46 0.78 22.60
N PHE A 115 3.62 -0.24 22.70
CA PHE A 115 2.19 -0.09 22.95
C PHE A 115 1.93 0.60 24.30
N LYS A 116 0.89 1.44 24.37
CA LYS A 116 0.49 2.16 25.58
C LYS A 116 -0.50 1.31 26.39
N PRO A 117 -0.16 0.80 27.59
CA PRO A 117 -1.00 -0.15 28.33
C PRO A 117 -2.06 0.53 29.22
N ASP A 118 -2.76 1.56 28.73
CA ASP A 118 -3.71 2.37 29.54
C ASP A 118 -5.12 1.75 29.58
N GLY A 119 -5.22 0.42 29.64
CA GLY A 119 -6.48 -0.32 29.69
C GLY A 119 -6.85 -1.03 28.39
N LYS A 120 -8.16 -1.17 28.13
CA LYS A 120 -8.69 -1.86 26.95
C LYS A 120 -9.00 -0.85 25.85
N TYR A 121 -8.56 -1.14 24.64
CA TYR A 121 -8.93 -0.36 23.46
C TYR A 121 -9.92 -1.15 22.58
N PRO A 122 -10.95 -0.50 22.03
CA PRO A 122 -11.78 -1.10 20.98
C PRO A 122 -10.92 -1.42 19.74
N VAL A 123 -11.26 -2.53 19.07
CA VAL A 123 -10.56 -3.01 17.88
C VAL A 123 -11.42 -2.78 16.65
N ILE A 124 -10.80 -2.25 15.59
CA ILE A 124 -11.39 -2.08 14.26
C ILE A 124 -10.60 -2.95 13.28
N ILE A 125 -11.31 -3.78 12.52
CA ILE A 125 -10.75 -4.47 11.36
C ILE A 125 -11.08 -3.64 10.13
N PHE A 126 -10.04 -3.18 9.43
CA PHE A 126 -10.19 -2.33 8.25
C PHE A 126 -9.89 -3.15 6.99
N SER A 127 -10.85 -3.16 6.07
CA SER A 127 -10.73 -3.79 4.76
C SER A 127 -10.47 -2.73 3.69
N HIS A 128 -9.44 -2.94 2.88
CA HIS A 128 -9.18 -2.04 1.75
C HIS A 128 -10.13 -2.30 0.58
N GLY A 129 -10.24 -1.32 -0.33
CA GLY A 129 -10.97 -1.47 -1.59
C GLY A 129 -10.19 -2.26 -2.66
N LEU A 130 -10.82 -2.45 -3.81
CA LEU A 130 -10.18 -3.08 -4.98
C LEU A 130 -8.94 -2.32 -5.43
N GLY A 131 -7.86 -3.04 -5.75
CA GLY A 131 -6.60 -2.45 -6.22
C GLY A 131 -5.85 -1.67 -5.13
N ALA A 132 -6.29 -1.76 -3.88
CA ALA A 132 -5.59 -1.18 -2.74
C ALA A 132 -4.80 -2.27 -1.98
N PHE A 133 -4.16 -1.87 -0.89
CA PHE A 133 -3.41 -2.73 0.04
C PHE A 133 -3.36 -2.06 1.42
N ARG A 134 -2.80 -2.75 2.43
CA ARG A 134 -2.97 -2.39 3.85
C ARG A 134 -2.54 -0.98 4.25
N THR A 135 -1.72 -0.30 3.46
CA THR A 135 -1.14 1.00 3.83
C THR A 135 -1.82 2.20 3.16
N LEU A 136 -2.64 2.00 2.13
CA LEU A 136 -3.23 3.13 1.37
C LEU A 136 -4.19 3.99 2.22
N TYR A 137 -4.85 3.40 3.20
CA TYR A 137 -5.79 4.08 4.10
C TYR A 137 -5.15 4.57 5.42
N SER A 138 -3.83 4.81 5.41
CA SER A 138 -3.08 5.23 6.60
C SER A 138 -3.64 6.47 7.28
N ALA A 139 -4.16 7.45 6.54
CA ALA A 139 -4.74 8.67 7.13
C ALA A 139 -5.91 8.34 8.07
N ILE A 140 -6.81 7.44 7.63
CA ILE A 140 -7.98 7.02 8.41
C ILE A 140 -7.54 6.15 9.60
N CYS A 141 -6.65 5.19 9.35
CA CYS A 141 -6.20 4.27 10.40
C CYS A 141 -5.42 4.99 11.50
N VAL A 142 -4.60 5.99 11.14
CA VAL A 142 -3.89 6.84 12.10
C VAL A 142 -4.86 7.72 12.88
N GLU A 143 -5.84 8.33 12.23
CA GLU A 143 -6.85 9.14 12.93
C GLU A 143 -7.59 8.31 13.97
N LEU A 144 -8.13 7.14 13.57
CA LEU A 144 -8.83 6.23 14.49
C LEU A 144 -7.92 5.79 15.65
N ALA A 145 -6.67 5.42 15.36
CA ALA A 145 -5.73 5.04 16.42
C ALA A 145 -5.42 6.20 17.38
N SER A 146 -5.34 7.44 16.89
CA SER A 146 -5.14 8.63 17.72
C SER A 146 -6.31 8.91 18.66
N GLN A 147 -7.51 8.40 18.34
CA GLN A 147 -8.71 8.47 19.17
C GLN A 147 -8.81 7.31 20.17
N GLY A 148 -7.82 6.41 20.23
CA GLY A 148 -7.80 5.29 21.18
C GLY A 148 -8.36 3.98 20.63
N PHE A 149 -8.32 3.76 19.31
CA PHE A 149 -8.66 2.46 18.71
C PHE A 149 -7.39 1.67 18.36
N ILE A 150 -7.47 0.34 18.40
CA ILE A 150 -6.52 -0.51 17.69
C ILE A 150 -7.13 -0.79 16.31
N VAL A 151 -6.41 -0.44 15.24
CA VAL A 151 -6.88 -0.65 13.87
C VAL A 151 -6.00 -1.68 13.19
N ALA A 152 -6.59 -2.82 12.81
CA ALA A 152 -5.95 -3.86 12.01
C ALA A 152 -6.38 -3.70 10.54
N ALA A 153 -5.54 -3.07 9.72
CA ALA A 153 -5.75 -2.95 8.28
C ALA A 153 -5.26 -4.22 7.58
N VAL A 154 -6.21 -5.07 7.20
CA VAL A 154 -5.95 -6.37 6.56
C VAL A 154 -5.53 -6.16 5.12
N GLU A 155 -4.54 -6.93 4.67
CA GLU A 155 -4.20 -7.08 3.25
C GLU A 155 -4.78 -8.38 2.71
N HIS A 156 -5.69 -8.25 1.75
CA HIS A 156 -6.37 -9.40 1.18
C HIS A 156 -5.47 -10.16 0.20
N ARG A 157 -5.55 -11.49 0.25
CA ARG A 157 -4.85 -12.42 -0.65
C ARG A 157 -5.81 -13.12 -1.62
N ASP A 158 -6.91 -12.45 -1.96
CA ASP A 158 -7.99 -12.89 -2.84
C ASP A 158 -7.85 -12.38 -4.30
N GLU A 159 -6.65 -11.93 -4.69
CA GLU A 159 -6.35 -11.28 -5.97
C GLU A 159 -7.04 -9.91 -6.17
N SER A 160 -7.64 -9.32 -5.13
CA SER A 160 -8.20 -7.96 -5.19
C SER A 160 -7.16 -6.88 -4.94
N SER A 161 -6.11 -7.18 -4.16
CA SER A 161 -5.01 -6.27 -3.88
C SER A 161 -4.18 -5.99 -5.13
N SER A 162 -3.71 -4.74 -5.31
CA SER A 162 -2.84 -4.43 -6.47
C SER A 162 -1.56 -5.25 -6.47
N ALA A 163 -0.98 -5.41 -5.29
CA ALA A 163 0.07 -6.36 -4.98
C ALA A 163 -0.03 -6.79 -3.52
N THR A 164 0.39 -8.01 -3.22
CA THR A 164 0.59 -8.54 -1.86
C THR A 164 1.64 -9.66 -1.93
N PHE A 165 2.08 -10.16 -0.79
CA PHE A 165 3.00 -11.30 -0.75
C PHE A 165 2.69 -12.24 0.43
N TYR A 166 3.19 -13.45 0.30
CA TYR A 166 3.24 -14.47 1.35
C TYR A 166 4.55 -15.23 1.25
N PHE A 167 4.86 -16.08 2.22
CA PHE A 167 6.02 -16.94 2.17
C PHE A 167 5.64 -18.39 1.91
N ARG A 168 6.34 -18.99 0.94
CA ARG A 168 6.24 -20.41 0.62
C ARG A 168 7.48 -21.13 1.17
N GLU A 169 7.29 -22.32 1.71
CA GLU A 169 8.40 -23.19 2.08
C GLU A 169 9.12 -23.69 0.82
N ASN A 170 10.43 -23.50 0.78
CA ASN A 170 11.31 -24.02 -0.26
C ASN A 170 12.00 -25.29 0.27
N PRO A 171 11.72 -26.47 -0.30
CA PRO A 171 12.33 -27.72 0.11
C PRO A 171 13.83 -27.83 -0.23
N GLU A 172 14.36 -26.95 -1.11
CA GLU A 172 15.79 -26.88 -1.42
C GLU A 172 16.38 -25.52 -1.04
N PRO A 173 16.89 -25.36 0.21
CA PRO A 173 17.46 -24.10 0.69
C PRO A 173 18.82 -23.85 0.04
N GLY A 174 18.82 -23.19 -1.13
CA GLY A 174 20.06 -22.91 -1.86
C GLY A 174 20.11 -21.60 -2.63
N LYS A 175 18.96 -20.96 -2.87
CA LYS A 175 18.89 -19.69 -3.60
C LYS A 175 18.41 -18.58 -2.67
N LYS A 176 19.36 -17.76 -2.18
CA LYS A 176 19.05 -16.52 -1.49
C LYS A 176 18.34 -15.58 -2.46
N HIS A 177 17.02 -15.49 -2.38
CA HIS A 177 16.28 -14.39 -2.99
C HIS A 177 16.34 -13.20 -2.03
N HIS A 178 16.74 -12.04 -2.55
CA HIS A 178 16.62 -10.78 -1.80
C HIS A 178 15.12 -10.53 -1.57
N SER A 179 14.67 -10.46 -0.31
CA SER A 179 13.33 -9.93 -0.01
C SER A 179 13.28 -8.50 -0.50
N SER A 180 12.26 -8.18 -1.29
CA SER A 180 12.08 -6.81 -1.76
C SER A 180 11.43 -5.94 -0.68
N TYR A 181 10.94 -6.57 0.40
CA TYR A 181 10.39 -5.92 1.57
C TYR A 181 11.29 -6.08 2.80
N ASP A 182 12.29 -5.20 2.92
CA ASP A 182 13.33 -5.19 3.97
C ASP A 182 12.82 -5.32 5.43
N LYS A 183 11.53 -5.03 5.68
CA LYS A 183 10.91 -5.05 7.00
C LYS A 183 10.22 -6.38 7.35
N ALA A 184 10.01 -7.29 6.40
CA ALA A 184 9.52 -8.64 6.66
C ALA A 184 10.65 -9.63 6.44
N LYS A 185 11.55 -9.76 7.43
CA LYS A 185 12.51 -10.87 7.40
C LYS A 185 11.77 -12.17 7.65
N PRO A 186 11.93 -13.20 6.80
CA PRO A 186 11.32 -14.48 7.04
C PRO A 186 11.83 -15.07 8.36
N VAL A 187 10.95 -15.77 9.08
CA VAL A 187 11.26 -16.42 10.37
C VAL A 187 12.25 -17.58 10.19
N SER A 188 12.38 -18.10 8.98
CA SER A 188 13.26 -19.23 8.60
C SER A 188 13.93 -18.97 7.26
N GLU A 189 15.15 -19.48 7.09
CA GLU A 189 15.91 -19.39 5.83
C GLU A 189 15.26 -20.20 4.68
N ASN A 190 14.33 -21.10 4.99
CA ASN A 190 13.64 -21.94 4.01
C ASN A 190 12.39 -21.26 3.43
N LEU A 191 12.11 -20.01 3.77
CA LEU A 191 10.92 -19.30 3.32
C LEU A 191 11.25 -18.38 2.14
N GLU A 192 10.58 -18.61 1.02
CA GLU A 192 10.67 -17.79 -0.19
C GLU A 192 9.48 -16.82 -0.25
N GLU A 193 9.77 -15.54 -0.44
CA GLU A 193 8.77 -14.48 -0.64
C GLU A 193 8.14 -14.62 -2.04
N VAL A 194 6.83 -14.83 -2.10
CA VAL A 194 6.07 -14.96 -3.34
C VAL A 194 5.09 -13.81 -3.46
N TRP A 195 5.27 -13.00 -4.51
CA TRP A 195 4.40 -11.89 -4.83
C TRP A 195 3.17 -12.33 -5.63
N MET A 196 2.02 -11.77 -5.27
CA MET A 196 0.74 -11.93 -5.94
C MET A 196 0.22 -10.56 -6.34
N TYR A 197 -0.39 -10.46 -7.52
CA TYR A 197 -0.85 -9.21 -8.11
C TYR A 197 -2.35 -9.27 -8.39
N TYR A 198 -2.95 -8.10 -8.57
CA TYR A 198 -4.36 -7.98 -8.93
C TYR A 198 -4.70 -8.77 -10.20
N ARG A 199 -5.80 -9.51 -10.16
CA ARG A 199 -6.35 -10.19 -11.33
C ARG A 199 -7.58 -9.45 -11.89
N PRO A 200 -7.53 -8.91 -13.11
CA PRO A 200 -8.71 -8.32 -13.74
C PRO A 200 -9.77 -9.39 -14.03
N LEU A 201 -11.04 -9.02 -13.85
CA LEU A 201 -12.17 -9.86 -14.26
C LEU A 201 -12.11 -10.12 -15.76
N LYS A 202 -12.29 -11.39 -16.15
CA LYS A 202 -12.42 -11.75 -17.56
C LYS A 202 -13.83 -11.40 -18.05
N THR A 203 -13.96 -11.15 -19.35
CA THR A 203 -15.27 -10.94 -19.98
C THR A 203 -16.18 -12.15 -19.70
N GLY A 204 -17.32 -11.91 -19.04
CA GLY A 204 -18.28 -12.95 -18.66
C GLY A 204 -18.05 -13.62 -17.31
N GLU A 205 -17.01 -13.26 -16.54
CA GLU A 205 -16.86 -13.69 -15.15
C GLU A 205 -17.77 -12.87 -14.22
N ASN A 206 -18.45 -13.56 -13.29
CA ASN A 206 -19.20 -12.90 -12.23
C ASN A 206 -18.27 -12.36 -11.14
N GLU A 207 -18.41 -11.08 -10.83
CA GLU A 207 -17.62 -10.39 -9.81
C GLU A 207 -17.91 -10.91 -8.38
N PHE A 208 -19.19 -11.11 -8.06
CA PHE A 208 -19.63 -11.43 -6.70
C PHE A 208 -19.07 -12.77 -6.16
N PRO A 209 -19.08 -13.89 -6.89
CA PRO A 209 -18.50 -15.15 -6.41
C PRO A 209 -16.98 -15.11 -6.28
N LEU A 210 -16.31 -14.27 -7.06
CA LEU A 210 -14.85 -14.11 -6.98
C LEU A 210 -14.48 -13.34 -5.71
N ARG A 211 -15.19 -12.23 -5.45
CA ARG A 211 -14.86 -11.29 -4.38
C ARG A 211 -15.43 -11.66 -3.01
N ASN A 212 -16.32 -12.64 -2.93
CA ASN A 212 -16.77 -13.18 -1.63
C ASN A 212 -15.88 -14.31 -1.09
N LYS A 213 -14.85 -14.73 -1.82
CA LYS A 213 -13.82 -15.66 -1.31
C LYS A 213 -12.69 -14.90 -0.60
N GLN A 214 -13.06 -13.90 0.20
CA GLN A 214 -12.12 -13.11 0.99
C GLN A 214 -11.73 -13.86 2.26
N VAL A 215 -10.44 -14.16 2.40
CA VAL A 215 -9.76 -14.56 3.65
C VAL A 215 -8.29 -14.20 3.54
#